data_AF-A0A3P7IZ13-F1
#
_entry.id   AF-A0A3P7IZ13-F1
#
_cell.length_a   1.000
_cell.length_b   1.000
_cell.length_c   1.000
_cell.angle_alpha   90.00
_cell.angle_beta   90.00
_cell.angle_gamma   90.00
#
_symmetry.space_group_name_H-M   'P 1'
#
loop_
_entity.id
_entity.type
_entity.pdbx_description
1 polymer ?
#
loop_
_entity_poly.entity_id
_entity_poly.type
_entity_poly.pdbx_seq_one_letter_code
_entity_poly.pdbx_strand_id
1 'polypeptide(L)'
;MYYRKLWTEMLALDIHETFDYEDDVLKTGERLKTTVLSRGSGDVAKELYRRFQGRDPSVGAICDFYDPPSFYHLEDEATLGR
;
A
#
# COMPACT_ATOMS: atom_id res chain seq x y z
N MET A 1 9.92 -7.23 -16.09
CA MET A 1 8.45 -7.06 -16.21
C MET A 1 8.08 -5.68 -15.69
N TYR A 2 7.52 -4.84 -16.56
CA TYR A 2 7.27 -3.41 -16.34
C TYR A 2 6.42 -3.13 -15.08
N TYR A 3 5.35 -3.90 -14.88
CA TYR A 3 4.44 -3.71 -13.75
C TYR A 3 4.94 -4.25 -12.40
N ARG A 4 6.06 -4.99 -12.38
CA ARG A 4 6.56 -5.59 -11.12
C ARG A 4 6.89 -4.53 -10.08
N LYS A 5 7.49 -3.41 -10.51
CA LYS A 5 7.89 -2.34 -9.59
C LYS A 5 6.66 -1.69 -8.94
N LEU A 6 5.70 -1.27 -9.76
CA LEU A 6 4.45 -0.65 -9.29
C LEU A 6 3.68 -1.57 -8.33
N TRP A 7 3.55 -2.86 -8.66
CA TRP A 7 2.89 -3.81 -7.76
C TRP A 7 3.65 -4.04 -6.45
N THR A 8 4.98 -4.07 -6.50
CA THR A 8 5.79 -4.25 -5.28
C THR A 8 5.65 -3.03 -4.36
N GLU A 9 5.65 -1.84 -4.94
CA GLU A 9 5.50 -0.58 -4.21
C GLU A 9 4.12 -0.45 -3.58
N MET A 10 3.06 -0.74 -4.34
CA MET A 10 1.69 -0.75 -3.82
C MET A 10 1.52 -1.69 -2.62
N LEU A 11 2.04 -2.92 -2.71
CA LEU A 11 1.98 -3.87 -1.61
C LEU A 11 2.85 -3.43 -0.41
N ALA A 12 3.99 -2.78 -0.66
CA ALA A 12 4.84 -2.28 0.40
C ALA A 12 4.16 -1.16 1.19
N LEU A 13 3.51 -0.21 0.51
CA LEU A 13 2.76 0.88 1.14
C LEU A 13 1.53 0.37 1.90
N ASP A 14 0.79 -0.58 1.33
CA ASP A 14 -0.38 -1.20 1.97
C ASP A 14 0.02 -1.98 3.25
N ILE A 15 1.17 -2.66 3.23
CA ILE A 15 1.74 -3.28 4.45
C ILE A 15 2.19 -2.21 5.44
N HIS A 16 2.84 -1.14 4.98
CA HIS A 16 3.33 -0.07 5.84
C HIS A 16 2.20 0.60 6.64
N GLU A 17 1.07 0.89 6.01
CA GLU A 17 -0.12 1.42 6.68
C GLU A 17 -0.60 0.51 7.82
N THR A 18 -0.42 -0.80 7.70
CA THR A 18 -0.75 -1.76 8.77
C THR A 18 0.21 -1.67 9.95
N PHE A 19 1.49 -1.40 9.69
CA PHE A 19 2.45 -1.13 10.76
C PHE A 19 2.11 0.15 11.50
N ASP A 20 1.74 1.21 10.78
CA ASP A 20 1.36 2.49 11.36
C ASP A 20 0.05 2.39 12.16
N TYR A 21 -0.94 1.66 11.64
CA TYR A 21 -2.25 1.50 12.28
C TYR A 21 -2.19 0.62 13.55
N GLU A 22 -1.42 -0.48 13.53
CA GLU A 22 -1.35 -1.39 14.68
C GLU A 22 -0.39 -0.91 15.77
N ASP A 23 0.60 -0.07 15.45
CA ASP A 23 1.61 0.50 16.36
C ASP A 23 2.34 -0.55 17.23
N ASP A 24 2.43 -1.79 16.74
CA ASP A 24 3.14 -2.92 17.38
C ASP A 24 4.06 -3.58 16.36
N VAL A 25 5.22 -2.95 16.16
CA VAL A 25 6.21 -3.35 15.14
C VAL A 25 6.67 -4.80 15.31
N LEU A 26 6.86 -5.26 16.55
CA LEU A 26 7.36 -6.62 16.81
C LEU A 26 6.31 -7.67 16.45
N LYS A 27 5.07 -7.48 16.90
CA LYS A 27 3.98 -8.42 16.64
C LYS A 27 3.61 -8.45 15.15
N THR A 28 3.49 -7.28 14.52
CA THR A 28 3.17 -7.17 13.09
C THR A 28 4.30 -7.72 12.24
N GLY A 29 5.56 -7.46 12.62
CA GLY A 29 6.75 -8.00 11.97
C GLY A 29 6.83 -9.53 12.03
N GLU A 30 6.59 -10.13 13.20
CA GLU A 30 6.57 -11.59 13.32
C GLU A 30 5.39 -12.22 12.55
N ARG A 31 4.22 -11.55 12.50
CA ARG A 31 3.10 -11.99 11.66
C ARG A 31 3.46 -11.96 10.18
N LEU A 32 4.10 -10.88 9.70
CA LEU A 32 4.55 -10.77 8.30
C LEU A 32 5.56 -11.85 7.94
N LYS A 33 6.56 -12.05 8.80
CA LYS A 33 7.62 -13.04 8.61
C LYS A 33 7.06 -14.45 8.52
N THR A 34 6.26 -14.86 9.51
CA THR A 34 5.73 -16.23 9.60
C THR A 34 4.69 -16.53 8.52
N THR A 35 3.91 -15.53 8.12
CA THR A 35 2.81 -15.72 7.15
C THR A 35 3.29 -15.63 5.71
N VAL A 36 4.14 -14.64 5.38
CA VAL A 36 4.52 -14.35 3.99
C VAL A 36 5.96 -14.80 3.72
N LEU A 37 6.94 -14.28 4.46
CA LEU A 37 8.36 -14.42 4.12
C LEU A 37 8.88 -15.86 4.29
N SER A 38 8.47 -16.55 5.36
CA SER A 38 8.87 -17.94 5.62
C SER A 38 8.23 -18.95 4.68
N ARG A 39 7.09 -18.60 4.05
CA ARG A 39 6.39 -19.48 3.10
C ARG A 39 6.93 -19.36 1.67
N GLY A 40 7.47 -18.20 1.31
CA GLY A 40 8.06 -17.96 0.00
C GLY A 40 7.07 -18.26 -1.13
N SER A 41 7.49 -19.07 -2.11
CA SER A 41 6.67 -19.50 -3.24
C SER A 41 5.94 -20.84 -3.03
N GLY A 42 5.88 -21.36 -1.80
CA GLY A 42 5.22 -22.63 -1.50
C GLY A 42 3.69 -22.56 -1.50
N ASP A 43 3.12 -21.37 -1.36
CA ASP A 43 1.69 -21.09 -1.34
C ASP A 43 1.31 -20.00 -2.35
N VAL A 44 0.02 -19.88 -2.66
CA VAL A 44 -0.50 -18.80 -3.53
C VAL A 44 -0.33 -17.44 -2.83
N ALA A 45 0.45 -16.54 -3.44
CA ALA A 45 0.80 -15.25 -2.84
C ALA A 45 -0.41 -14.41 -2.38
N LYS A 46 -1.51 -14.42 -3.15
CA LYS A 46 -2.76 -13.73 -2.79
C LYS A 46 -3.34 -14.25 -1.47
N GLU A 47 -3.29 -15.55 -1.25
CA GLU A 47 -3.81 -16.17 -0.03
C GLU A 47 -2.89 -15.90 1.16
N LEU A 48 -1.57 -15.90 0.96
CA LEU A 48 -0.62 -15.47 2.00
C LEU A 48 -0.85 -14.02 2.42
N TYR A 49 -1.11 -13.15 1.44
CA TYR A 49 -1.41 -11.74 1.71
C TYR A 49 -2.69 -11.57 2.51
N ARG A 50 -3.78 -12.25 2.13
CA ARG A 50 -5.04 -12.26 2.88
C ARG A 50 -4.89 -12.79 4.30
N ARG A 51 -4.06 -13.83 4.51
CA ARG A 51 -3.77 -14.33 5.86
C ARG A 51 -3.04 -13.30 6.72
N PHE A 52 -2.17 -12.49 6.12
CA PHE A 52 -1.41 -11.45 6.83
C PHE A 52 -2.26 -10.20 7.11
N GLN A 53 -2.96 -9.68 6.09
CA GLN A 53 -3.74 -8.44 6.14
C GLN A 53 -5.18 -8.62 6.65
N GLY A 54 -5.73 -9.83 6.58
CA GLY A 54 -7.16 -10.08 6.79
C GLY A 54 -8.06 -9.61 5.64
N ARG A 55 -7.49 -8.97 4.60
CA ARG A 55 -8.20 -8.45 3.44
C ARG A 55 -7.40 -8.64 2.14
N ASP A 56 -8.06 -8.41 1.01
CA ASP A 56 -7.37 -8.24 -0.28
C ASP A 56 -6.47 -6.98 -0.26
N PRO A 57 -5.43 -6.92 -1.12
CA PRO A 57 -4.60 -5.73 -1.29
C PRO A 57 -5.42 -4.48 -1.60
N SER A 58 -5.08 -3.37 -0.94
CA SER A 58 -5.67 -2.06 -1.20
C SER A 58 -4.73 -1.21 -2.04
N VAL A 59 -5.31 -0.36 -2.89
CA VAL A 59 -4.58 0.69 -3.61
C VAL A 59 -4.59 2.03 -2.87
N GLY A 60 -5.32 2.14 -1.74
CA GLY A 60 -5.47 3.37 -0.98
C GLY A 60 -4.13 3.98 -0.59
N ALA A 61 -3.27 3.21 0.09
CA ALA A 61 -1.96 3.68 0.55
C ALA A 61 -1.07 4.25 -0.57
N ILE A 62 -1.09 3.65 -1.78
CA ILE A 62 -0.31 4.19 -2.91
C ILE A 62 -0.98 5.42 -3.52
N CYS A 63 -2.31 5.47 -3.59
CA CYS A 63 -3.03 6.66 -4.03
C CYS A 63 -2.76 7.84 -3.10
N ASP A 64 -2.84 7.63 -1.78
CA ASP A 64 -2.60 8.67 -0.78
C ASP A 64 -1.14 9.14 -0.79
N PHE A 65 -0.19 8.23 -1.00
CA PHE A 65 1.23 8.58 -1.12
C PHE A 65 1.53 9.48 -2.34
N TYR A 66 0.81 9.25 -3.45
CA TYR A 66 0.98 10.03 -4.68
C TYR A 66 -0.04 11.16 -4.84
N ASP A 67 -0.96 11.34 -3.89
CA ASP A 67 -1.94 12.42 -3.92
C ASP A 67 -1.19 13.75 -3.85
N PRO A 68 -1.27 14.60 -4.90
CA PRO A 68 -0.59 15.87 -4.88
C PRO A 68 -1.10 16.71 -3.69
N PRO A 69 -0.23 17.48 -3.03
CA PRO A 69 -0.67 18.42 -2.01
C PRO A 69 -1.81 19.29 -2.56
N SER A 70 -2.88 19.45 -1.79
CA SER A 70 -4.12 20.16 -2.15
C SER A 70 -3.95 21.66 -2.51
N PHE A 71 -2.71 22.16 -2.59
CA PHE A 71 -2.39 23.53 -2.97
C PHE A 71 -2.56 23.82 -4.46
N TYR A 72 -2.88 22.83 -5.30
CA TYR A 72 -3.40 23.08 -6.65
C TYR A 72 -4.90 23.43 -6.59
N HIS A 73 -5.23 24.54 -5.93
CA HIS A 73 -6.42 25.27 -6.32
C HIS A 73 -6.16 25.79 -7.74
N LEU A 74 -6.96 25.34 -8.70
CA LEU A 74 -7.01 25.88 -10.05
C LEU A 74 -7.44 27.35 -9.96
N GLU A 75 -6.49 28.27 -9.71
CA GLU A 75 -6.72 29.72 -9.78
C GLU A 75 -6.88 30.22 -11.23
N ASP A 76 -6.92 29.33 -12.22
CA ASP A 76 -6.96 29.72 -13.65
C ASP A 76 -8.37 29.73 -14.30
N GLU A 77 -9.46 29.37 -13.60
CA GLU A 77 -10.80 29.51 -14.19
C GLU A 77 -11.42 30.91 -14.04
N ALA A 78 -10.81 31.82 -13.27
CA ALA A 78 -11.36 33.16 -13.03
C ALA A 78 -10.82 34.26 -14.00
N THR A 79 -9.84 33.99 -14.84
CA THR A 79 -9.17 35.01 -15.67
C THR A 79 -9.44 34.91 -17.19
N LEU A 80 -10.20 33.92 -17.66
CA LEU A 80 -10.61 33.80 -19.08
C LEU A 80 -12.08 34.18 -19.35
N GLY A 81 -12.75 34.76 -18.36
CA GLY A 81 -14.10 35.31 -18.47
C GLY A 81 -14.14 36.83 -18.35
N ARG A 82 -13.41 37.56 -19.20
CA ARG A 82 -13.69 38.98 -19.44
C ARG A 82 -13.28 39.42 -20.84
#